data_AF-A0A960XSJ3-F1
#
_entry.id   AF-A0A960XSJ3-F1
#
_cell.length_a   1.000
_cell.length_b   1.000
_cell.length_c   1.000
_cell.angle_alpha   90.00
_cell.angle_beta   90.00
_cell.angle_gamma   90.00
#
_symmetry.space_group_name_H-M   'P 1'
#
loop_
_entity.id
_entity.type
_entity.pdbx_description
1 polymer ?
#
loop_
_entity_poly.entity_id
_entity_poly.type
_entity_poly.pdbx_seq_one_letter_code
_entity_poly.pdbx_strand_id
1 'polypeptide(L)'
;LYCQLLRQSVDRLKGRKDAPRGEATFKADFIATTESAHLKQPDLLPAYLPSSWIEETSIRITAYRELSEAGTEKAVDALDKSWRDRFGRLPDAAQTLLTIARIKALAAAENIAAVEISAQRLMLHRGGDYILLEGRRFPRLKAASPVGKLNEAIEMLRAF
;
A
#
# COMPACT_ATOMS: atom_id res chain seq x y z
N LEU A 1 -22.72 25.26 0.45
CA LEU A 1 -21.33 24.99 0.05
C LEU A 1 -20.32 25.53 1.10
N TYR A 2 -20.47 25.16 2.38
CA TYR A 2 -19.69 25.74 3.50
C TYR A 2 -19.23 24.69 4.54
N CYS A 3 -19.71 23.45 4.47
CA CYS A 3 -19.45 22.42 5.48
C CYS A 3 -18.22 21.52 5.21
N GLN A 4 -17.56 21.64 4.06
CA GLN A 4 -16.38 20.80 3.76
C GLN A 4 -15.07 21.38 4.32
N LEU A 5 -14.93 22.71 4.37
CA LEU A 5 -13.76 23.38 4.95
C LEU A 5 -13.73 23.32 6.50
N LEU A 6 -14.88 23.15 7.13
CA LEU A 6 -14.98 23.06 8.59
C LEU A 6 -14.61 21.66 9.10
N ARG A 7 -14.84 20.59 8.32
CA ARG A 7 -14.41 19.23 8.70
C ARG A 7 -12.88 19.09 8.69
N GLN A 8 -12.23 19.67 7.67
CA GLN A 8 -10.77 19.64 7.53
C GLN A 8 -10.04 20.40 8.65
N SER A 9 -10.70 21.38 9.26
CA SER A 9 -10.10 22.21 10.33
C SER A 9 -10.34 21.66 11.74
N VAL A 10 -11.42 20.91 11.96
CA VAL A 10 -11.73 20.35 13.29
C VAL A 10 -10.89 19.09 13.58
N ASP A 11 -10.44 18.36 12.56
CA ASP A 11 -9.52 17.21 12.76
C ASP A 11 -8.11 17.62 13.19
N ARG A 12 -7.68 18.88 12.97
CA ARG A 12 -6.40 19.38 13.52
C ARG A 12 -6.46 19.72 15.00
N LEU A 13 -7.66 20.01 15.54
CA LEU A 13 -7.81 20.65 16.86
C LEU A 13 -8.44 19.72 17.91
N LYS A 14 -9.17 18.69 17.48
CA LYS A 14 -9.53 17.58 18.37
C LYS A 14 -8.36 16.63 18.39
N GLY A 15 -7.57 16.68 19.47
CA GLY A 15 -6.60 15.66 19.85
C GLY A 15 -7.25 14.29 20.06
N ARG A 16 -7.83 13.73 18.99
CA ARG A 16 -8.00 12.29 18.85
C ARG A 16 -6.60 11.73 18.83
N LYS A 17 -6.32 10.90 19.82
CA LYS A 17 -5.20 9.95 19.83
C LYS A 17 -5.42 8.84 18.79
N ASP A 18 -5.84 9.25 17.60
CA ASP A 18 -5.93 8.52 16.34
C ASP A 18 -5.50 9.52 15.25
N ALA A 19 -4.33 10.15 15.45
CA ALA A 19 -3.58 10.58 14.28
C ALA A 19 -3.41 9.32 13.41
N PRO A 20 -3.58 9.37 12.07
CA PRO A 20 -3.16 8.25 11.26
C PRO A 20 -1.71 8.00 11.65
N ARG A 21 -1.41 6.84 12.24
CA ARG A 21 -0.03 6.36 12.38
C ARG A 21 0.55 6.53 10.99
N GLY A 22 1.48 7.49 10.82
CA GLY A 22 1.71 8.18 9.55
C GLY A 22 1.65 7.20 8.38
N GLU A 23 0.75 7.45 7.42
CA GLU A 23 0.54 6.54 6.29
C GLU A 23 1.91 6.18 5.70
N ALA A 24 2.34 4.93 5.92
CA ALA A 24 3.61 4.48 5.41
C ALA A 24 3.56 4.62 3.90
N THR A 25 4.43 5.48 3.36
CA THR A 25 4.48 5.65 1.90
C THR A 25 5.17 4.43 1.30
N PHE A 26 4.66 3.95 0.17
CA PHE A 26 5.26 2.83 -0.54
C PHE A 26 5.61 3.25 -1.96
N LYS A 27 6.86 3.01 -2.35
CA LYS A 27 7.36 3.27 -3.72
C LYS A 27 8.09 2.04 -4.23
N ALA A 28 7.83 1.68 -5.47
CA ALA A 28 8.59 0.65 -6.17
C ALA A 28 8.77 1.04 -7.63
N ASP A 29 9.97 0.80 -8.17
CA ASP A 29 10.33 1.11 -9.55
C ASP A 29 9.67 0.17 -10.57
N PHE A 30 9.24 -1.01 -10.15
CA PHE A 30 8.60 -2.02 -11.00
C PHE A 30 7.06 -2.01 -10.96
N ILE A 31 6.42 -0.95 -10.43
CA ILE A 31 4.96 -0.91 -10.23
C ILE A 31 4.29 0.23 -10.98
N ALA A 32 3.21 -0.11 -11.69
CA ALA A 32 2.31 0.86 -12.30
C ALA A 32 1.09 1.12 -11.39
N THR A 33 1.03 2.30 -10.77
CA THR A 33 -0.03 2.69 -9.82
C THR A 33 -1.35 3.11 -10.48
N THR A 34 -1.36 3.25 -11.81
CA THR A 34 -2.54 3.63 -12.59
C THR A 34 -2.63 2.79 -13.85
N GLU A 35 -3.85 2.63 -14.35
CA GLU A 35 -4.12 1.94 -15.62
C GLU A 35 -3.36 2.59 -16.78
N SER A 36 -3.36 3.92 -16.87
CA SER A 36 -2.60 4.64 -17.90
C SER A 36 -1.08 4.46 -17.81
N ALA A 37 -0.52 4.34 -16.60
CA ALA A 37 0.90 4.04 -16.44
C ALA A 37 1.23 2.62 -16.92
N HIS A 38 0.36 1.65 -16.61
CA HIS A 38 0.55 0.27 -17.05
C HIS A 38 0.46 0.15 -18.58
N LEU A 39 -0.47 0.84 -19.22
CA LEU A 39 -0.58 0.83 -20.69
C LEU A 39 0.68 1.37 -21.38
N LYS A 40 1.38 2.33 -20.76
CA LYS A 40 2.65 2.86 -21.28
C LYS A 40 3.83 1.91 -21.05
N GLN A 41 3.80 1.16 -19.95
CA GLN A 41 4.86 0.24 -19.55
C GLN A 41 4.24 -1.10 -19.12
N PRO A 42 3.93 -2.00 -20.08
CA PRO A 42 3.26 -3.27 -19.81
C PRO A 42 4.12 -4.25 -19.00
N ASP A 43 5.44 -4.05 -18.95
CA ASP A 43 6.36 -4.87 -18.16
C ASP A 43 6.28 -4.60 -16.64
N LEU A 44 5.65 -3.48 -16.24
CA LEU A 44 5.47 -3.14 -14.83
C LEU A 44 4.31 -3.91 -14.22
N LEU A 45 4.46 -4.26 -12.94
CA LEU A 45 3.41 -4.91 -12.17
C LEU A 45 2.27 -3.91 -11.91
N PRO A 46 1.03 -4.18 -12.34
CA PRO A 46 -0.08 -3.27 -12.11
C PRO A 46 -0.51 -3.27 -10.65
N ALA A 47 -0.81 -2.09 -10.11
CA ALA A 47 -1.35 -1.93 -8.76
C ALA A 47 -2.45 -0.86 -8.77
N TYR A 48 -3.61 -1.22 -9.28
CA TYR A 48 -4.79 -0.35 -9.38
C TYR A 48 -6.07 -1.19 -9.42
N LEU A 49 -7.23 -0.54 -9.28
CA LEU A 49 -8.55 -1.16 -9.45
C LEU A 49 -9.00 -1.00 -10.92
N PRO A 50 -8.97 -2.06 -11.74
CA PRO A 50 -9.27 -1.95 -13.17
C PRO A 50 -10.72 -1.53 -13.41
N SER A 51 -10.93 -0.73 -14.45
CA SER A 51 -12.27 -0.35 -14.92
C SER A 51 -13.09 -1.54 -15.42
N SER A 52 -12.41 -2.58 -15.94
CA SER A 52 -13.02 -3.84 -16.36
C SER A 52 -13.52 -4.74 -15.22
N TRP A 53 -13.08 -4.50 -13.98
CA TRP A 53 -13.48 -5.31 -12.82
C TRP A 53 -14.54 -4.61 -11.97
N ILE A 54 -14.40 -3.29 -11.79
CA ILE A 54 -15.41 -2.45 -11.14
C ILE A 54 -15.77 -1.36 -12.15
N GLU A 55 -16.82 -1.56 -12.94
CA GLU A 55 -17.20 -0.59 -13.99
C GLU A 55 -17.61 0.75 -13.36
N GLU A 56 -18.43 0.69 -12.31
CA GLU A 56 -18.98 1.85 -11.61
C GLU A 56 -17.92 2.65 -10.84
N THR A 57 -17.75 3.91 -11.23
CA THR A 57 -16.74 4.80 -10.63
C THR A 57 -17.03 5.12 -9.16
N SER A 58 -18.29 5.23 -8.77
CA SER A 58 -18.70 5.43 -7.37
C SER A 58 -18.26 4.28 -6.46
N ILE A 59 -18.40 3.04 -6.94
CA ILE A 59 -17.96 1.83 -6.24
C ILE A 59 -16.44 1.80 -6.17
N ARG A 60 -15.74 2.12 -7.26
CA ARG A 60 -14.27 2.19 -7.30
C ARG A 60 -13.70 3.18 -6.29
N ILE A 61 -14.29 4.38 -6.20
CA ILE A 61 -13.91 5.40 -5.21
C ILE A 61 -14.13 4.88 -3.79
N THR A 62 -15.24 4.18 -3.56
CA THR A 62 -15.54 3.58 -2.26
C THR A 62 -14.53 2.50 -1.90
N ALA A 63 -14.19 1.61 -2.83
CA ALA A 63 -13.16 0.58 -2.64
C ALA A 63 -11.79 1.20 -2.32
N TYR A 64 -11.38 2.25 -3.05
CA TYR A 64 -10.13 2.97 -2.73
C TYR A 64 -10.16 3.60 -1.32
N ARG A 65 -11.31 4.12 -0.90
CA ARG A 65 -11.47 4.64 0.47
C ARG A 65 -11.37 3.53 1.52
N GLU A 66 -12.08 2.42 1.33
CA GLU A 66 -12.01 1.25 2.22
C GLU A 66 -10.56 0.74 2.35
N LEU A 67 -9.82 0.71 1.24
CA LEU A 67 -8.40 0.33 1.22
C LEU A 67 -7.53 1.31 2.01
N SER A 68 -7.77 2.62 1.88
CA SER A 68 -7.03 3.66 2.62
C SER A 68 -7.31 3.59 4.12
N GLU A 69 -8.54 3.23 4.50
CA GLU A 69 -8.95 3.06 5.90
C GLU A 69 -8.44 1.74 6.51
N ALA A 70 -8.03 0.77 5.68
CA ALA A 70 -7.45 -0.50 6.11
C ALA A 70 -6.01 -0.32 6.62
N GLY A 71 -5.88 0.22 7.85
CA GLY A 71 -4.58 0.50 8.48
C GLY A 71 -3.89 -0.70 9.15
N THR A 72 -4.44 -1.92 9.04
CA THR A 72 -3.85 -3.14 9.62
C THR A 72 -3.89 -4.30 8.65
N GLU A 73 -2.97 -5.24 8.76
CA GLU A 73 -2.95 -6.45 7.94
C GLU A 73 -4.29 -7.21 8.02
N LYS A 74 -4.87 -7.36 9.22
CA LYS A 74 -6.18 -8.01 9.40
C LYS A 74 -7.31 -7.28 8.67
N ALA A 75 -7.27 -5.94 8.63
CA ALA A 75 -8.26 -5.16 7.90
C ALA A 75 -8.12 -5.36 6.39
N VAL A 76 -6.88 -5.41 5.88
CA VAL A 76 -6.62 -5.74 4.46
C VAL A 76 -7.09 -7.15 4.12
N ASP A 77 -6.91 -8.13 5.01
CA ASP A 77 -7.39 -9.50 4.83
C ASP A 77 -8.92 -9.59 4.81
N ALA A 78 -9.58 -8.83 5.67
CA ALA A 78 -11.04 -8.72 5.68
C ALA A 78 -11.54 -8.06 4.38
N LEU A 79 -10.81 -7.05 3.89
CA LEU A 79 -11.12 -6.36 2.65
C LEU A 79 -10.94 -7.28 1.43
N ASP A 80 -9.87 -8.08 1.37
CA ASP A 80 -9.67 -9.10 0.32
C ASP A 80 -10.87 -10.07 0.26
N LYS A 81 -11.31 -10.60 1.40
CA LYS A 81 -12.49 -11.48 1.47
C LYS A 81 -13.77 -10.77 1.04
N SER A 82 -14.00 -9.55 1.53
CA SER A 82 -15.19 -8.76 1.19
C SER A 82 -15.23 -8.44 -0.29
N TRP A 83 -14.10 -8.06 -0.89
CA TRP A 83 -14.02 -7.78 -2.31
C TRP A 83 -14.21 -9.04 -3.15
N ARG A 84 -13.70 -10.19 -2.72
CA ARG A 84 -13.96 -11.47 -3.40
C ARG A 84 -15.43 -11.85 -3.39
N ASP A 85 -16.10 -11.61 -2.28
CA ASP A 85 -17.53 -11.90 -2.13
C ASP A 85 -18.38 -10.94 -2.97
N ARG A 86 -18.05 -9.64 -2.97
CA ARG A 86 -18.81 -8.58 -3.67
C ARG A 86 -18.57 -8.52 -5.18
N PHE A 87 -17.33 -8.75 -5.61
CA PHE A 87 -16.87 -8.50 -6.98
C PHE A 87 -16.30 -9.76 -7.66
N GLY A 88 -16.26 -10.89 -6.96
CA GLY A 88 -15.75 -12.15 -7.49
C GLY A 88 -14.23 -12.21 -7.54
N ARG A 89 -13.68 -12.81 -8.61
CA ARG A 89 -12.23 -13.05 -8.70
C ARG A 89 -11.44 -11.75 -8.78
N LEU A 90 -10.49 -11.56 -7.85
CA LEU A 90 -9.60 -10.41 -7.84
C LEU A 90 -8.65 -10.43 -9.05
N PRO A 91 -8.61 -9.37 -9.88
CA PRO A 91 -7.60 -9.25 -10.93
C PRO A 91 -6.21 -9.06 -10.33
N ASP A 92 -5.16 -9.40 -11.08
CA ASP A 92 -3.77 -9.34 -10.61
C ASP A 92 -3.37 -7.92 -10.16
N ALA A 93 -3.93 -6.91 -10.81
CA ALA A 93 -3.77 -5.50 -10.44
C ALA A 93 -4.32 -5.18 -9.03
N ALA A 94 -5.50 -5.72 -8.70
CA ALA A 94 -6.13 -5.51 -7.40
C ALA A 94 -5.44 -6.34 -6.31
N GLN A 95 -5.01 -7.57 -6.63
CA GLN A 95 -4.20 -8.39 -5.72
C GLN A 95 -2.91 -7.69 -5.34
N THR A 96 -2.18 -7.15 -6.32
CA THR A 96 -0.96 -6.38 -6.09
C THR A 96 -1.24 -5.15 -5.23
N LEU A 97 -2.33 -4.42 -5.51
CA LEU A 97 -2.73 -3.26 -4.72
C LEU A 97 -3.00 -3.62 -3.24
N LEU A 98 -3.68 -4.74 -2.98
CA LEU A 98 -3.89 -5.26 -1.63
C LEU A 98 -2.57 -5.66 -0.95
N THR A 99 -1.66 -6.30 -1.68
CA THR A 99 -0.32 -6.65 -1.17
C THR A 99 0.46 -5.41 -0.77
N ILE A 100 0.42 -4.33 -1.57
CA ILE A 100 1.03 -3.04 -1.22
C ILE A 100 0.39 -2.46 0.04
N ALA A 101 -0.94 -2.47 0.16
CA ALA A 101 -1.63 -2.01 1.36
C ALA A 101 -1.21 -2.82 2.60
N ARG A 102 -1.04 -4.13 2.47
CA ARG A 102 -0.52 -4.99 3.55
C ARG A 102 0.90 -4.61 3.95
N ILE A 103 1.79 -4.37 2.99
CA ILE A 103 3.15 -3.87 3.26
C ILE A 103 3.11 -2.54 4.02
N LYS A 104 2.26 -1.60 3.59
CA LYS A 104 2.10 -0.32 4.28
C LYS A 104 1.58 -0.48 5.71
N ALA A 105 0.62 -1.38 5.92
CA ALA A 105 0.05 -1.64 7.23
C ALA A 105 1.08 -2.27 8.19
N LEU A 106 1.89 -3.22 7.71
CA LEU A 106 3.00 -3.81 8.48
C LEU A 106 4.08 -2.77 8.79
N ALA A 107 4.48 -1.98 7.78
CA ALA A 107 5.44 -0.90 7.97
C ALA A 107 4.96 0.12 9.01
N ALA A 108 3.69 0.52 8.96
CA ALA A 108 3.09 1.42 9.94
C ALA A 108 3.06 0.83 11.36
N ALA A 109 2.86 -0.49 11.50
CA ALA A 109 2.94 -1.18 12.79
C ALA A 109 4.36 -1.11 13.38
N GLU A 110 5.38 -1.26 12.53
CA GLU A 110 6.80 -1.16 12.89
C GLU A 110 7.34 0.28 12.97
N ASN A 111 6.47 1.30 12.98
CA ASN A 111 6.85 2.72 12.94
C ASN A 111 7.75 3.10 11.75
N ILE A 112 7.64 2.41 10.63
CA ILE A 112 8.32 2.72 9.37
C ILE A 112 7.44 3.70 8.58
N ALA A 113 7.97 4.89 8.31
CA ALA A 113 7.28 5.97 7.61
C ALA A 113 7.31 5.83 6.07
N ALA A 114 8.33 5.16 5.53
CA ALA A 114 8.39 4.89 4.09
C ALA A 114 9.08 3.56 3.79
N VAL A 115 8.56 2.87 2.78
CA VAL A 115 9.09 1.64 2.21
C VAL A 115 9.35 1.88 0.73
N GLU A 116 10.60 1.80 0.32
CA GLU A 116 11.02 1.96 -1.06
C GLU A 116 11.72 0.69 -1.54
N ILE A 117 11.27 0.14 -2.66
CA ILE A 117 11.90 -1.00 -3.31
C ILE A 117 12.48 -0.53 -4.64
N SER A 118 13.80 -0.58 -4.76
CA SER A 118 14.47 -0.32 -6.03
C SER A 118 15.37 -1.50 -6.41
N ALA A 119 15.14 -2.04 -7.60
CA ALA A 119 15.77 -3.23 -8.14
C ALA A 119 15.70 -4.44 -7.20
N GLN A 120 16.69 -4.59 -6.31
CA GLN A 120 16.81 -5.67 -5.33
C GLN A 120 17.07 -5.14 -3.91
N ARG A 121 16.91 -3.84 -3.67
CA ARG A 121 17.19 -3.20 -2.38
C ARG A 121 15.88 -2.74 -1.76
N LEU A 122 15.61 -3.19 -0.54
CA LEU A 122 14.51 -2.71 0.28
C LEU A 122 15.06 -1.61 1.20
N MET A 123 14.61 -0.37 0.96
CA MET A 123 14.96 0.83 1.70
C MET A 123 13.79 1.19 2.62
N LEU A 124 14.05 1.27 3.92
CA LEU A 124 13.05 1.57 4.93
C LEU A 124 13.43 2.88 5.61
N HIS A 125 12.46 3.78 5.82
CA HIS A 125 12.66 5.04 6.52
C HIS A 125 11.84 5.08 7.81
N ARG A 126 12.44 5.50 8.91
CA ARG A 126 11.77 5.75 10.20
C ARG A 126 12.21 7.12 10.71
N GLY A 127 11.25 8.02 10.91
CA GLY A 127 11.52 9.34 11.50
C GLY A 127 12.42 10.28 10.67
N GLY A 128 12.61 10.01 9.37
CA GLY A 128 13.50 10.78 8.49
C GLY A 128 14.83 10.10 8.18
N ASP A 129 15.20 9.07 8.95
CA ASP A 129 16.44 8.31 8.76
C ASP A 129 16.19 6.94 8.13
N TYR A 130 17.19 6.44 7.39
CA TYR A 130 17.16 5.10 6.82
C TYR A 130 17.41 4.05 7.91
N ILE A 131 16.55 3.03 7.99
CA ILE A 131 16.84 1.83 8.76
C ILE A 131 17.82 0.98 7.96
N LEU A 132 19.04 0.85 8.48
CA LEU A 132 20.04 -0.09 8.00
C LEU A 132 20.05 -1.31 8.94
N LEU A 133 19.55 -2.44 8.47
CA LEU A 133 19.74 -3.73 9.16
C LEU A 133 21.26 -4.02 9.22
N GLU A 134 21.77 -4.35 10.41
CA GLU A 134 23.17 -4.70 10.67
C GLU A 134 24.22 -3.67 10.21
N GLY A 135 23.85 -2.37 10.25
CA GLY A 135 24.82 -1.28 10.32
C GLY A 135 25.56 -0.89 9.03
N ARG A 136 25.39 -1.57 7.88
CA ARG A 136 26.06 -1.12 6.62
C ARG A 136 25.32 -1.34 5.29
N ARG A 137 24.24 -2.13 5.19
CA ARG A 137 23.60 -2.41 3.88
C ARG A 137 22.09 -2.56 3.97
N PHE A 138 21.39 -2.12 2.93
CA PHE A 138 19.96 -2.43 2.75
C PHE A 138 19.77 -3.93 2.53
N PRO A 139 18.78 -4.56 3.16
CA PRO A 139 18.44 -5.95 2.89
C PRO A 139 18.18 -6.13 1.40
N ARG A 140 18.81 -7.18 0.83
CA ARG A 140 18.63 -7.53 -0.57
C ARG A 140 17.50 -8.53 -0.70
N LEU A 141 16.56 -8.20 -1.57
CA LEU A 141 15.55 -9.14 -2.04
C LEU A 141 16.26 -10.24 -2.86
N LYS A 142 15.86 -11.48 -2.65
CA LYS A 142 16.35 -12.66 -3.39
C LYS A 142 15.44 -12.95 -4.59
N ALA A 143 14.18 -12.54 -4.53
CA ALA A 143 13.20 -12.77 -5.58
C ALA A 143 13.54 -11.99 -6.87
N ALA A 144 13.55 -12.71 -7.99
CA ALA A 144 13.66 -12.11 -9.31
C ALA A 144 12.31 -11.55 -9.81
N SER A 145 11.19 -12.15 -9.40
CA SER A 145 9.84 -11.75 -9.84
C SER A 145 9.29 -10.55 -9.04
N PRO A 146 8.57 -9.61 -9.70
CA PRO A 146 7.95 -8.47 -9.02
C PRO A 146 7.04 -8.85 -7.85
N VAL A 147 6.20 -9.88 -8.03
CA VAL A 147 5.30 -10.38 -6.98
C VAL A 147 6.10 -11.04 -5.85
N GLY A 148 7.16 -11.79 -6.18
CA GLY A 148 8.04 -12.40 -5.18
C GLY A 148 8.73 -11.37 -4.30
N LYS A 149 9.15 -10.24 -4.87
CA LYS A 149 9.73 -9.11 -4.11
C LYS A 149 8.77 -8.53 -3.09
N LEU A 150 7.48 -8.43 -3.41
CA LEU A 150 6.47 -7.94 -2.47
C LEU A 150 6.25 -8.92 -1.32
N ASN A 151 6.19 -10.22 -1.61
CA ASN A 151 6.05 -11.25 -0.58
C ASN A 151 7.27 -11.33 0.34
N GLU A 152 8.48 -11.25 -0.23
CA GLU A 152 9.71 -11.17 0.57
C GLU A 152 9.76 -9.92 1.43
N ALA A 153 9.27 -8.77 0.93
CA ALA A 153 9.17 -7.55 1.72
C ALA A 153 8.23 -7.73 2.93
N ILE A 154 7.10 -8.43 2.76
CA ILE A 154 6.18 -8.78 3.86
C ILE A 154 6.89 -9.65 4.90
N GLU A 155 7.57 -10.71 4.46
CA GLU A 155 8.30 -11.63 5.35
C GLU A 155 9.41 -10.89 6.12
N MET A 156 10.16 -10.00 5.46
CA MET A 156 11.17 -9.18 6.13
C MET A 156 10.54 -8.24 7.15
N LEU A 157 9.43 -7.58 6.83
CA LEU A 157 8.73 -6.67 7.76
C LEU A 157 8.16 -7.40 8.98
N ARG A 158 7.76 -8.68 8.84
CA ARG A 158 7.33 -9.52 9.96
C ARG A 158 8.47 -10.04 10.83
N ALA A 159 9.71 -10.02 10.31
CA ALA A 159 10.90 -10.48 11.01
C ALA A 159 11.62 -9.38 11.80
N PHE A 160 11.16 -8.12 11.71
CA PHE A 160 11.57 -7.01 12.58
C PHE A 160 10.95 -7.14 13.98
#